data_AF-A0AAW0EBJ9-F1
#
_entry.id   AF-A0AAW0EBJ9-F1
#
_cell.length_a   1.000
_cell.length_b   1.000
_cell.length_c   1.000
_cell.angle_alpha   90.00
_cell.angle_beta   90.00
_cell.angle_gamma   90.00
#
_symmetry.space_group_name_H-M   'P 1'
#
loop_
_entity.id
_entity.type
_entity.pdbx_description
1 polymer ?
#
loop_
_entity_poly.entity_id
_entity_poly.type
_entity_poly.pdbx_seq_one_letter_code
_entity_poly.pdbx_strand_id
1 'polypeptide(L)'
;MSESGFFAEILRPGSSLHPKFLLALDLAFVALLFILVTLAVLTAGNIHIFALIAIELALWASVKWFVNELKNAPMAPETQSQVDGAEAKKDL
;
A
#
# COMPACT_ATOMS: atom_id res chain seq x y z
N MET A 1 16.58 15.39 10.43
CA MET A 1 17.31 14.12 10.23
C MET A 1 16.76 13.13 11.25
N SER A 2 15.66 12.48 10.91
CA SER A 2 14.87 11.61 11.82
C SER A 2 14.62 10.28 11.11
N GLU A 3 15.70 9.59 10.75
CA GLU A 3 15.64 8.26 10.12
C GLU A 3 15.28 7.15 11.13
N SER A 4 15.58 7.37 12.41
CA SER A 4 15.28 6.42 13.50
C SER A 4 13.78 6.26 13.77
N GLY A 5 12.98 7.32 13.58
CA GLY A 5 11.53 7.27 13.76
C GLY A 5 10.84 6.42 12.70
N PHE A 6 11.16 6.61 11.42
CA PHE A 6 10.57 5.88 10.29
C PHE A 6 10.91 4.39 10.30
N PHE A 7 12.16 4.03 10.62
CA PHE A 7 12.57 2.62 10.76
C PHE A 7 11.94 1.95 11.98
N ALA A 8 11.81 2.67 13.11
CA ALA A 8 11.11 2.17 14.30
C ALA A 8 9.60 2.05 14.07
N GLU A 9 9.00 2.94 13.28
CA GLU A 9 7.61 2.86 12.85
C GLU A 9 7.38 1.65 11.93
N ILE A 10 8.30 1.36 11.00
CA ILE A 10 8.21 0.19 10.09
C ILE A 10 8.35 -1.14 10.85
N LEU A 11 9.20 -1.18 11.88
CA LEU A 11 9.43 -2.38 12.70
C LEU A 11 8.38 -2.58 13.81
N ARG A 12 7.50 -1.60 14.05
CA ARG A 12 6.42 -1.74 15.03
C ARG A 12 5.33 -2.66 14.46
N PRO A 13 4.98 -3.75 15.17
CA PRO A 13 3.95 -4.68 14.69
C PRO A 13 2.63 -3.92 14.51
N GLY A 14 2.06 -3.95 13.30
CA GLY A 14 0.81 -3.26 12.94
C GLY A 14 0.95 -1.99 12.09
N SER A 15 2.17 -1.50 11.83
CA SER A 15 2.41 -0.30 11.00
C SER A 15 2.24 -0.53 9.49
N SER A 16 2.18 -1.80 9.06
CA SER A 16 1.90 -2.21 7.68
C SER A 16 0.52 -1.78 7.17
N LEU A 17 -0.38 -1.33 8.05
CA LEU A 17 -1.74 -0.91 7.74
C LEU A 17 -1.90 0.61 7.51
N HIS A 18 -0.81 1.39 7.63
CA HIS A 18 -0.88 2.82 7.33
C HIS A 18 -0.94 3.06 5.81
N PRO A 19 -1.91 3.86 5.30
CA PRO A 19 -2.11 4.10 3.86
C PRO A 19 -0.88 4.69 3.16
N LYS A 20 0.03 5.32 3.90
CA LYS A 20 1.31 5.83 3.38
C LYS A 20 2.27 4.72 2.93
N PHE A 21 2.30 3.59 3.65
CA PHE A 21 3.14 2.46 3.29
C PHE A 21 2.66 1.78 2.00
N LEU A 22 1.35 1.63 1.86
CA LEU A 22 0.74 1.09 0.65
C LEU A 22 1.00 1.98 -0.57
N LEU A 23 0.98 3.30 -0.40
CA LEU A 23 1.33 4.24 -1.48
C LEU A 23 2.82 4.14 -1.84
N ALA A 24 3.72 4.06 -0.86
CA ALA A 24 5.15 3.87 -1.11
C ALA A 24 5.43 2.55 -1.84
N LEU A 25 4.73 1.48 -1.48
CA LEU A 25 4.83 0.18 -2.13
C LEU A 25 4.32 0.21 -3.58
N ASP A 26 3.16 0.83 -3.82
CA ASP A 26 2.61 1.03 -5.17
C ASP A 26 3.58 1.84 -6.04
N LEU A 27 4.14 2.93 -5.50
CA LEU A 27 5.16 3.74 -6.17
C LEU A 27 6.42 2.93 -6.50
N ALA A 28 6.87 2.07 -5.59
CA ALA A 28 8.02 1.20 -5.82
C ALA A 28 7.78 0.20 -6.95
N PHE A 29 6.58 -0.40 -7.03
CA PHE A 29 6.19 -1.25 -8.15
C PHE A 29 6.14 -0.45 -9.46
N VAL A 30 5.51 0.72 -9.49
CA VAL A 30 5.48 1.56 -10.70
C VAL A 30 6.89 1.94 -11.18
N ALA A 31 7.80 2.28 -10.25
CA ALA A 31 9.18 2.57 -10.57
C ALA A 31 9.91 1.34 -11.13
N LEU A 32 9.68 0.17 -10.56
CA LEU A 32 10.27 -1.09 -11.04
C LEU A 32 9.77 -1.45 -12.44
N LEU A 33 8.46 -1.29 -12.70
CA LEU A 33 7.86 -1.52 -14.02
C LEU A 33 8.45 -0.58 -15.05
N PHE A 34 8.63 0.70 -14.69
CA PHE A 34 9.25 1.68 -15.57
C PHE A 34 10.69 1.30 -15.94
N ILE A 35 11.47 0.80 -14.98
CA ILE A 35 12.83 0.31 -15.21
C ILE A 35 12.80 -0.92 -16.12
N LEU A 36 11.92 -1.91 -15.85
CA LEU A 36 11.82 -3.12 -16.66
C LEU A 36 11.36 -2.81 -18.10
N VAL A 37 10.42 -1.89 -18.29
CA VAL A 37 9.99 -1.43 -19.62
C VAL A 37 11.14 -0.73 -20.35
N THR A 38 11.87 0.14 -19.66
CA THR A 38 13.05 0.82 -20.24
C THR A 38 14.10 -0.21 -20.67
N LEU A 39 14.38 -1.21 -19.83
CA LEU A 39 15.28 -2.31 -20.18
C LEU A 39 14.72 -3.17 -21.32
N ALA A 40 13.42 -3.43 -21.38
CA ALA A 40 12.80 -4.20 -22.46
C ALA A 40 13.09 -3.58 -23.84
N VAL A 41 12.99 -2.25 -23.91
CA VAL A 41 13.27 -1.48 -25.13
C VAL A 41 14.78 -1.47 -25.43
N LEU A 42 15.63 -1.22 -24.44
CA LEU A 42 17.09 -1.16 -24.64
C LEU A 42 17.71 -2.50 -25.00
N THR A 43 17.17 -3.61 -24.49
CA THR A 43 17.73 -4.96 -24.72
C THR A 43 17.11 -5.68 -25.92
N ALA A 44 16.41 -4.95 -26.81
CA ALA A 44 15.79 -5.48 -28.03
C ALA A 44 14.80 -6.65 -27.81
N GLY A 45 14.02 -6.61 -26.73
CA GLY A 45 12.91 -7.56 -26.53
C GLY A 45 13.32 -8.96 -26.07
N ASN A 46 14.30 -9.07 -25.18
CA ASN A 46 14.67 -10.36 -24.58
C ASN A 46 13.49 -10.95 -23.78
N ILE A 47 13.13 -12.21 -24.05
CA ILE A 47 12.01 -12.92 -23.41
C ILE A 47 12.12 -12.98 -21.88
N HIS A 48 13.35 -12.92 -21.34
CA HIS A 48 13.59 -12.84 -19.91
C HIS A 48 12.97 -11.58 -19.29
N ILE A 49 13.01 -10.43 -19.98
CA ILE A 49 12.45 -9.18 -19.47
C ILE A 49 10.92 -9.27 -19.41
N PHE A 50 10.29 -9.90 -20.39
CA PHE A 50 8.83 -10.14 -20.38
C PHE A 50 8.41 -11.02 -19.21
N ALA A 51 9.18 -12.06 -18.88
CA ALA A 51 8.93 -12.89 -17.70
C ALA A 51 9.05 -12.08 -16.40
N LEU A 52 10.03 -11.18 -16.29
CA LEU A 52 10.19 -10.30 -15.14
C LEU A 52 9.00 -9.34 -14.97
N ILE A 53 8.51 -8.74 -16.06
CA ILE A 53 7.31 -7.87 -16.04
C ILE A 53 6.08 -8.67 -15.62
N ALA A 54 5.91 -9.90 -16.11
CA ALA A 54 4.78 -10.75 -15.73
C ALA A 54 4.79 -11.10 -14.23
N ILE A 55 5.97 -11.46 -13.69
CA ILE A 55 6.13 -11.77 -12.26
C ILE A 55 5.89 -10.53 -11.40
N GLU A 56 6.38 -9.37 -11.82
CA GLU A 56 6.10 -8.10 -11.17
C GLU A 56 4.60 -7.82 -11.09
N LEU A 57 3.87 -7.92 -12.20
CA LEU A 57 2.44 -7.67 -12.23
C LEU A 57 1.67 -8.67 -11.35
N ALA A 58 2.08 -9.93 -11.33
CA ALA A 58 1.53 -10.94 -10.43
C ALA A 58 1.78 -10.59 -8.96
N LEU A 59 2.96 -10.07 -8.63
CA LEU A 59 3.31 -9.63 -7.29
C LEU A 59 2.51 -8.40 -6.87
N TRP A 60 2.36 -7.40 -7.76
CA TRP A 60 1.53 -6.22 -7.52
C TRP A 60 0.05 -6.58 -7.31
N ALA A 61 -0.48 -7.50 -8.12
CA ALA A 61 -1.84 -8.02 -7.95
C ALA A 61 -2.00 -8.76 -6.61
N SER A 62 -1.03 -9.60 -6.22
CA SER A 62 -1.03 -10.31 -4.95
C SER A 62 -1.07 -9.36 -3.76
N VAL A 63 -0.29 -8.27 -3.81
CA VAL A 63 -0.31 -7.20 -2.80
C VAL A 63 -1.66 -6.51 -2.74
N LYS A 64 -2.24 -6.09 -3.87
CA LYS A 64 -3.56 -5.43 -3.88
C LYS A 64 -4.66 -6.34 -3.36
N TRP A 65 -4.61 -7.63 -3.70
CA TRP A 65 -5.50 -8.63 -3.14
C TRP A 65 -5.32 -8.77 -1.63
N PHE A 66 -4.08 -8.88 -1.14
CA PHE A 66 -3.78 -8.96 0.29
C PHE A 66 -4.28 -7.74 1.08
N VAL A 67 -4.12 -6.53 0.55
CA VAL A 67 -4.65 -5.30 1.15
C VAL A 67 -6.17 -5.30 1.21
N ASN A 68 -6.83 -5.77 0.14
CA ASN A 68 -8.28 -5.90 0.10
C ASN A 68 -8.76 -6.94 1.13
N GLU A 69 -8.06 -8.05 1.25
CA GLU A 69 -8.35 -9.09 2.24
C GLU A 69 -8.17 -8.57 3.67
N LEU A 70 -7.12 -7.78 3.94
CA LEU A 70 -6.94 -7.14 5.25
C LEU A 70 -8.06 -6.15 5.61
N LYS A 71 -8.67 -5.49 4.62
CA LYS A 71 -9.83 -4.62 4.84
C LYS A 71 -11.12 -5.39 5.11
N ASN A 72 -11.24 -6.60 4.55
CA ASN A 72 -12.41 -7.47 4.69
C ASN A 72 -12.31 -8.42 5.90
N ALA A 73 -11.10 -8.67 6.42
CA ALA A 73 -10.90 -9.32 7.70
C ALA A 73 -11.65 -8.51 8.78
N PRO A 74 -12.37 -9.18 9.71
CA PRO A 74 -13.28 -8.50 10.63
C PRO A 74 -12.51 -7.49 11.47
N MET A 75 -12.72 -6.22 11.14
CA MET A 75 -12.29 -5.08 11.92
C MET A 75 -12.97 -5.20 13.28
N ALA A 76 -12.16 -5.35 14.33
CA ALA A 76 -12.61 -5.08 15.69
C ALA A 76 -13.29 -3.70 15.72
N PRO A 77 -14.42 -3.55 16.43
CA PRO A 77 -15.28 -2.38 16.31
C PRO A 77 -14.58 -1.15 16.92
N GLU A 78 -14.00 -0.31 16.08
CA GLU A 78 -13.50 1.01 16.46
C GLU A 78 -14.37 2.07 15.77
N THR A 79 -15.57 2.23 16.34
CA THR A 79 -16.08 3.53 16.77
C THR A 79 -15.87 4.70 15.80
N GLN A 80 -16.77 4.84 14.82
CA GLN A 80 -17.21 6.15 14.35
C GLN A 80 -17.96 6.86 15.51
N SER A 81 -17.22 7.40 16.47
CA SER A 81 -17.67 8.50 17.31
C SER A 81 -16.68 9.63 17.09
N GLN A 82 -17.07 10.57 16.23
CA GLN A 82 -16.86 12.01 16.35
C GLN A 82 -17.04 12.65 14.97
N VAL A 83 -18.29 12.82 14.55
CA VAL A 83 -18.90 14.10 14.15
C VAL A 83 -20.43 13.90 14.18
N ASP A 84 -21.06 14.12 15.33
CA ASP A 84 -22.26 14.98 15.41
C ASP A 84 -22.63 15.23 16.88
N GLY A 85 -21.87 16.16 17.47
CA GLY A 85 -22.20 16.83 18.72
C GLY A 85 -22.92 18.15 18.46
N ALA A 86 -24.06 18.10 17.78
CA ALA A 86 -25.07 19.16 17.70
C ALA A 86 -26.39 18.40 17.47
N GLU A 87 -27.23 18.08 18.44
CA GLU A 87 -28.10 19.01 19.15
C GLU A 87 -28.64 18.27 20.39
N ALA A 88 -27.89 18.30 21.49
CA ALA A 88 -28.44 17.96 22.80
C ALA A 88 -28.80 19.26 23.50
N LYS A 89 -30.06 19.36 23.98
CA LYS A 89 -30.43 20.14 25.18
C LYS A 89 -30.45 21.67 25.03
N LYS A 90 -31.30 22.17 24.15
CA LYS A 90 -32.21 23.30 24.36
C LYS A 90 -33.47 22.80 23.66
N ASP A 91 -34.52 22.34 24.32
CA ASP A 91 -35.38 23.14 25.16
C ASP A 91 -36.00 22.24 26.24
N LEU A 92 -35.92 22.75 27.46
CA LEU A 92 -36.67 22.37 28.63
C LEU A 92 -38.17 22.66 28.43
#